data_AF-M5JN70-F1
#
_entry.id   AF-M5JN70-F1
#
_cell.length_a   1.000
_cell.length_b   1.000
_cell.length_c   1.000
_cell.angle_alpha   90.00
_cell.angle_beta   90.00
_cell.angle_gamma   90.00
#
_symmetry.space_group_name_H-M   'P 1'
#
loop_
_entity.id
_entity.type
_entity.pdbx_description
1 polymer ?
#
loop_
_entity_poly.entity_id
_entity_poly.type
_entity_poly.pdbx_seq_one_letter_code
_entity_poly.pdbx_strand_id
1 'polypeptide(L)'
;MNAQTKPRIRVGTDGTIMGAVPQTSPQHSAEYFRSPGSGGAAALFAWRPALRDARDDVAKSYIEAAARAIDALHNSGWIAGAIEQAVASTIGTGLRLSPRPDRIALGWDEKQANEWSSHVERRWILWSENPVECDAAGKHTMGELTAMELKTWYAYGEATGLLPSIRRSISQSRTKVQLVLPHRLVQDTEPLSKLYQGVKTDDFGFPLSYRFMRDGVFR
;
A
#
# COMPACT_ATOMS: atom_id res chain seq x y z
N MET A 1 -33.75 39.66 -14.62
CA MET A 1 -33.91 39.37 -16.06
C MET A 1 -33.82 37.87 -16.24
N ASN A 2 -34.94 37.18 -16.42
CA ASN A 2 -34.94 35.72 -16.62
C ASN A 2 -34.49 35.42 -18.05
N ALA A 3 -33.39 34.69 -18.21
CA ALA A 3 -32.95 34.19 -19.51
C ALA A 3 -33.98 33.17 -20.02
N GLN A 4 -34.74 33.53 -21.05
CA GLN A 4 -35.60 32.59 -21.76
C GLN A 4 -34.75 31.58 -22.51
N THR A 5 -34.73 30.33 -22.03
CA THR A 5 -34.06 29.22 -22.70
C THR A 5 -34.85 28.84 -23.95
N LYS A 6 -34.30 29.13 -25.14
CA LYS A 6 -34.91 28.72 -26.42
C LYS A 6 -34.92 27.18 -26.53
N PRO A 7 -36.07 26.53 -26.76
CA PRO A 7 -36.11 25.09 -26.94
C PRO A 7 -35.47 24.70 -28.29
N ARG A 8 -34.60 23.69 -28.27
CA ARG A 8 -34.06 23.07 -29.49
C ARG A 8 -34.87 21.82 -29.80
N ILE A 9 -35.50 21.81 -30.98
CA ILE A 9 -36.37 20.74 -31.47
C ILE A 9 -35.63 20.02 -32.60
N ARG A 10 -35.78 18.68 -32.69
CA ARG A 10 -35.23 17.90 -33.79
C ARG A 10 -36.34 17.67 -34.83
N VAL A 11 -36.04 17.99 -36.08
CA VAL A 11 -36.97 17.84 -37.20
C VAL A 11 -36.47 16.69 -38.08
N GLY A 12 -37.36 15.76 -38.42
CA GLY A 12 -37.07 14.68 -39.36
C GLY A 12 -36.84 15.19 -40.77
N THR A 13 -36.26 14.38 -41.65
CA THR A 13 -36.01 14.73 -43.06
C THR A 13 -37.29 14.98 -43.88
N ASP A 14 -38.43 14.60 -43.32
CA ASP A 14 -39.81 14.78 -43.80
C ASP A 14 -40.49 16.05 -43.22
N GLY A 15 -39.79 16.84 -42.40
CA GLY A 15 -40.31 18.08 -41.81
C GLY A 15 -41.12 17.89 -40.52
N THR A 16 -41.27 16.65 -40.06
CA THR A 16 -42.08 16.34 -38.87
C THR A 16 -41.29 16.63 -37.59
N ILE A 17 -41.88 17.35 -36.64
CA ILE A 17 -41.27 17.65 -35.34
C ILE A 17 -41.25 16.37 -34.50
N MET A 18 -40.07 15.80 -34.31
CA MET A 18 -39.85 14.72 -33.35
C MET A 18 -39.52 15.35 -32.01
N GLY A 19 -40.26 14.97 -30.97
CA GLY A 19 -40.32 15.66 -29.68
C GLY A 19 -38.98 16.01 -29.02
N ALA A 20 -39.04 16.87 -28.01
CA ALA A 20 -37.88 17.40 -27.31
C ALA A 20 -36.96 16.30 -26.73
N VAL A 21 -35.67 16.39 -27.00
CA VAL A 21 -34.65 15.51 -26.42
C VAL A 21 -34.50 15.86 -24.93
N PRO A 22 -34.52 14.89 -24.00
CA PRO A 22 -34.25 15.18 -22.59
C PRO A 22 -32.81 15.69 -22.45
N GLN A 23 -32.61 16.79 -21.73
CA GLN A 23 -31.26 17.21 -21.35
C GLN A 23 -30.72 16.23 -20.30
N THR A 24 -29.94 15.24 -20.72
CA THR A 24 -29.07 14.52 -19.78
C THR A 24 -27.64 15.02 -19.98
N SER A 25 -27.30 16.13 -19.30
CA SER A 25 -25.91 16.40 -18.96
C SER A 25 -25.43 15.25 -18.06
N PRO A 26 -24.23 14.69 -18.26
CA PRO A 26 -23.66 13.76 -17.28
C PRO A 26 -23.57 14.51 -15.95
N GLN A 27 -24.39 14.12 -14.97
CA GLN A 27 -24.26 14.68 -13.64
C GLN A 27 -22.98 14.13 -13.03
N HIS A 28 -22.10 15.02 -12.61
CA HIS A 28 -20.99 14.66 -11.75
C HIS A 28 -21.59 14.25 -10.40
N SER A 29 -21.82 12.95 -10.18
CA SER A 29 -22.22 12.45 -8.87
C SER A 29 -20.98 12.35 -8.00
N ALA A 30 -20.88 13.21 -6.99
CA ALA A 30 -19.92 12.99 -5.91
C ALA A 30 -20.37 11.73 -5.15
N GLU A 31 -19.51 10.72 -5.11
CA GLU A 31 -19.81 9.37 -4.63
C GLU A 31 -19.78 9.22 -3.10
N TYR A 32 -20.12 10.29 -2.38
CA TYR A 32 -20.30 10.26 -0.93
C TYR A 32 -21.81 10.21 -0.63
N PHE A 33 -22.20 9.62 0.51
CA PHE A 33 -23.58 9.24 0.89
C PHE A 33 -24.05 7.80 0.60
N ARG A 34 -23.17 6.78 0.65
CA ARG A 34 -23.61 5.37 0.67
C ARG A 34 -24.00 4.92 2.08
N SER A 35 -25.23 5.19 2.51
CA SER A 35 -25.87 4.41 3.58
C SER A 35 -26.82 3.38 2.94
N PRO A 36 -26.76 2.10 3.31
CA PRO A 36 -27.64 1.10 2.73
C PRO A 36 -29.04 1.22 3.33
N GLY A 37 -30.01 1.63 2.50
CA GLY A 37 -31.43 1.48 2.81
C GLY A 37 -32.15 2.76 3.23
N SER A 38 -32.44 3.64 2.27
CA SER A 38 -33.77 4.23 2.09
C SER A 38 -33.74 5.17 0.90
N GLY A 39 -34.83 5.15 0.12
CA GLY A 39 -35.03 6.09 -0.98
C GLY A 39 -34.96 7.55 -0.50
N GLY A 40 -34.75 8.44 -1.46
CA GLY A 40 -34.52 9.87 -1.26
C GLY A 40 -35.45 10.57 -0.26
N ALA A 41 -34.94 11.69 0.27
CA ALA A 41 -35.50 12.51 1.36
C ALA A 41 -35.59 11.80 2.73
N ALA A 42 -36.14 10.59 2.82
CA ALA A 42 -36.23 9.84 4.08
C ALA A 42 -34.84 9.40 4.61
N ALA A 43 -33.91 9.08 3.72
CA ALA A 43 -32.52 8.76 4.07
C ALA A 43 -31.79 9.91 4.79
N LEU A 44 -32.18 11.17 4.53
CA LEU A 44 -31.59 12.34 5.17
C LEU A 44 -32.20 12.63 6.55
N PHE A 45 -33.45 12.21 6.81
CA PHE A 45 -34.08 12.38 8.12
C PHE A 45 -33.48 11.47 9.21
N ALA A 46 -32.90 10.34 8.83
CA ALA A 46 -32.17 9.43 9.73
C ALA A 46 -30.63 9.56 9.61
N TRP A 47 -30.14 10.53 8.82
CA TRP A 47 -28.72 10.73 8.56
C TRP A 47 -28.02 11.36 9.77
N ARG A 48 -27.46 10.52 10.64
CA ARG A 48 -26.67 10.94 11.82
C ARG A 48 -25.23 10.41 11.72
N PRO A 49 -24.40 10.97 10.82
CA PRO A 49 -23.04 10.50 10.63
C PRO A 49 -22.24 10.78 11.89
N ALA A 50 -21.56 9.76 12.43
CA ALA A 50 -20.62 9.97 13.53
C ALA A 50 -19.42 10.79 13.04
N LEU A 51 -19.08 11.86 13.77
CA LEU A 51 -17.80 12.55 13.63
C LEU A 51 -16.70 11.56 14.03
N ARG A 52 -15.69 11.42 13.18
CA ARG A 52 -14.64 10.41 13.30
C ARG A 52 -13.43 10.85 12.50
N ASP A 53 -12.26 10.36 12.90
CA ASP A 53 -11.06 10.54 12.11
C ASP A 53 -10.99 9.47 11.01
N ALA A 54 -10.32 9.78 9.89
CA ALA A 54 -10.10 8.81 8.81
C ALA A 54 -9.40 7.53 9.30
N ARG A 55 -8.50 7.64 10.28
CA ARG A 55 -7.85 6.48 10.91
C ARG A 55 -8.84 5.55 11.61
N ASP A 56 -9.93 6.08 12.18
CA ASP A 56 -10.91 5.27 12.90
C ASP A 56 -11.77 4.45 11.93
N ASP A 57 -12.04 5.01 10.74
CA ASP A 57 -12.72 4.28 9.66
C ASP A 57 -11.83 3.15 9.14
N VAL A 58 -10.54 3.43 8.91
CA VAL A 58 -9.57 2.40 8.50
C VAL A 58 -9.48 1.31 9.56
N ALA A 59 -9.33 1.68 10.84
CA ALA A 59 -9.22 0.74 11.95
C ALA A 59 -10.42 -0.22 12.03
N LYS A 60 -11.64 0.30 11.86
CA LYS A 60 -12.86 -0.51 11.92
C LYS A 60 -13.01 -1.47 10.74
N SER A 61 -12.58 -1.07 9.55
CA SER A 61 -12.80 -1.83 8.32
C SER A 61 -11.62 -2.69 7.88
N TYR A 62 -10.42 -2.44 8.41
CA TYR A 62 -9.17 -3.07 7.95
C TYR A 62 -9.24 -4.60 7.90
N ILE A 63 -9.66 -5.26 8.99
CA ILE A 63 -9.66 -6.73 9.07
C ILE A 63 -10.54 -7.34 7.98
N GLU A 64 -11.75 -6.81 7.81
CA GLU A 64 -12.70 -7.32 6.81
C GLU A 64 -12.24 -6.99 5.38
N ALA A 65 -11.69 -5.79 5.17
CA ALA A 65 -11.14 -5.39 3.87
C ALA A 65 -9.97 -6.27 3.44
N ALA A 66 -9.00 -6.49 4.33
CA ALA A 66 -7.85 -7.35 4.08
C ALA A 66 -8.28 -8.81 3.85
N ALA A 67 -9.21 -9.34 4.66
CA ALA A 67 -9.72 -10.70 4.46
C ALA A 67 -10.39 -10.88 3.09
N ARG A 68 -11.21 -9.91 2.66
CA ARG A 68 -11.85 -9.92 1.33
C ARG A 68 -10.82 -9.77 0.20
N ALA A 69 -9.79 -8.96 0.38
CA ALA A 69 -8.73 -8.80 -0.61
C ALA A 69 -7.92 -10.09 -0.78
N ILE A 70 -7.58 -10.76 0.33
CA ILE A 70 -6.90 -12.06 0.31
C ILE A 70 -7.77 -13.14 -0.36
N ASP A 71 -9.06 -13.18 -0.02
CA ASP A 71 -9.99 -14.12 -0.65
C ASP A 71 -10.08 -13.90 -2.16
N ALA A 72 -10.24 -12.65 -2.58
CA ALA A 72 -10.28 -12.27 -3.98
C ALA A 72 -8.97 -12.62 -4.72
N LEU A 73 -7.82 -12.44 -4.07
CA LEU A 73 -6.51 -12.79 -4.62
C LEU A 73 -6.39 -14.29 -4.90
N HIS A 74 -6.90 -15.14 -4.00
CA HIS A 74 -6.80 -16.58 -4.13
C HIS A 74 -7.87 -17.18 -5.06
N ASN A 75 -9.05 -16.57 -5.11
CA ASN A 75 -10.21 -17.16 -5.79
C ASN A 75 -10.52 -16.53 -7.16
N SER A 76 -9.91 -15.39 -7.51
CA SER A 76 -10.09 -14.74 -8.81
C SER A 76 -8.80 -14.80 -9.64
N GLY A 77 -8.78 -15.67 -10.65
CA GLY A 77 -7.65 -15.78 -11.58
C GLY A 77 -7.37 -14.48 -12.36
N TRP A 78 -8.38 -13.63 -12.56
CA TRP A 78 -8.20 -12.32 -13.17
C TRP A 78 -7.42 -11.37 -12.25
N ILE A 79 -7.76 -11.33 -10.96
CA ILE A 79 -7.05 -10.50 -9.97
C ILE A 79 -5.63 -11.02 -9.76
N ALA A 80 -5.47 -12.33 -9.58
CA ALA A 80 -4.16 -12.96 -9.45
C ALA A 80 -3.26 -12.64 -10.66
N GLY A 81 -3.79 -12.79 -11.89
CA GLY A 81 -3.06 -12.45 -13.11
C GLY A 81 -2.67 -10.97 -13.20
N ALA A 82 -3.58 -10.06 -12.81
CA ALA A 82 -3.28 -8.63 -12.77
C ALA A 82 -2.16 -8.28 -11.78
N ILE A 83 -2.14 -8.91 -10.61
CA ILE A 83 -1.11 -8.69 -9.58
C ILE A 83 0.23 -9.29 -10.01
N GLU A 84 0.26 -10.49 -10.60
CA GLU A 84 1.49 -11.05 -11.16
C GLU A 84 2.07 -10.15 -12.26
N GLN A 85 1.21 -9.58 -13.12
CA GLN A 85 1.65 -8.61 -14.13
C GLN A 85 2.19 -7.33 -13.49
N ALA A 86 1.56 -6.83 -12.43
CA ALA A 86 2.03 -5.66 -11.70
C ALA A 86 3.40 -5.93 -11.04
N VAL A 87 3.58 -7.12 -10.46
CA VAL A 87 4.86 -7.55 -9.87
C VAL A 87 5.95 -7.66 -10.94
N ALA A 88 5.66 -8.33 -12.06
CA ALA A 88 6.59 -8.49 -13.15
C ALA A 88 7.01 -7.14 -13.78
N SER A 89 6.07 -6.21 -13.96
CA SER A 89 6.35 -4.89 -14.52
C SER A 89 7.07 -3.94 -13.56
N THR A 90 6.81 -4.04 -12.25
CA THR A 90 7.41 -3.15 -11.25
C THR A 90 8.81 -3.59 -10.85
N ILE A 91 9.00 -4.89 -10.63
CA ILE A 91 10.26 -5.43 -10.07
C ILE A 91 11.17 -5.94 -11.18
N GLY A 92 10.60 -6.48 -12.25
CA GLY A 92 11.37 -7.01 -13.37
C GLY A 92 12.39 -8.06 -12.92
N THR A 93 13.67 -7.77 -13.15
CA THR A 93 14.79 -8.66 -12.83
C THR A 93 15.36 -8.48 -11.42
N GLY A 94 14.75 -7.62 -10.60
CA GLY A 94 15.19 -7.35 -9.22
C GLY A 94 15.73 -5.93 -9.00
N LEU A 95 16.24 -5.67 -7.81
CA LEU A 95 16.71 -4.35 -7.40
C LEU A 95 18.20 -4.15 -7.67
N ARG A 96 18.52 -3.16 -8.50
CA ARG A 96 19.90 -2.70 -8.73
C ARG A 96 20.20 -1.46 -7.89
N LEU A 97 21.24 -1.53 -7.07
CA LEU A 97 21.73 -0.41 -6.30
C LEU A 97 22.55 0.53 -7.21
N SER A 98 22.29 1.82 -7.12
CA SER A 98 23.13 2.88 -7.71
C SER A 98 23.43 3.91 -6.60
N PRO A 99 24.49 3.69 -5.80
CA PRO A 99 24.78 4.51 -4.64
C PRO A 99 25.44 5.83 -5.07
N ARG A 100 24.89 6.95 -4.58
CA ARG A 100 25.39 8.30 -4.85
C ARG A 100 25.79 8.97 -3.53
N PRO A 101 27.00 8.72 -3.02
CA PRO A 101 27.45 9.35 -1.79
C PRO A 101 27.61 10.86 -1.98
N ASP A 102 27.22 11.65 -0.97
CA ASP A 102 27.52 13.09 -0.93
C ASP A 102 29.00 13.31 -0.60
N ARG A 103 29.82 13.42 -1.65
CA ARG A 103 31.27 13.59 -1.50
C ARG A 103 31.66 14.87 -0.75
N ILE A 104 30.85 15.93 -0.83
CA ILE A 104 31.18 17.22 -0.19
C ILE A 104 30.99 17.08 1.31
N ALA A 105 29.85 16.55 1.74
CA ALA A 105 29.59 16.30 3.16
C ALA A 105 30.58 15.29 3.77
N LEU A 106 31.02 14.31 2.98
CA LEU A 106 31.97 13.29 3.41
C LEU A 106 33.45 13.72 3.31
N GLY A 107 33.74 14.87 2.69
CA GLY A 107 35.11 15.33 2.44
C GLY A 107 35.91 14.42 1.50
N TRP A 108 35.23 13.69 0.62
CA TRP A 108 35.84 12.75 -0.33
C TRP A 108 36.17 13.45 -1.65
N ASP A 109 37.26 13.02 -2.27
CA ASP A 109 37.50 13.35 -3.67
C ASP A 109 36.63 12.48 -4.61
N GLU A 110 36.61 12.82 -5.89
CA GLU A 110 35.81 12.11 -6.89
C GLU A 110 36.25 10.66 -7.08
N LYS A 111 37.55 10.39 -7.00
CA LYS A 111 38.10 9.03 -7.18
C LYS A 111 37.66 8.12 -6.03
N GLN A 112 37.79 8.60 -4.80
CA GLN A 112 37.37 7.90 -3.59
C GLN A 112 35.88 7.59 -3.61
N ALA A 113 35.04 8.56 -4.00
CA ALA A 113 33.61 8.35 -4.12
C ALA A 113 33.27 7.25 -5.14
N ASN A 114 33.93 7.26 -6.30
CA ASN A 114 33.72 6.25 -7.35
C ASN A 114 34.18 4.85 -6.92
N GLU A 115 35.35 4.76 -6.26
CA GLU A 115 35.87 3.50 -5.73
C GLU A 115 34.94 2.92 -4.66
N TRP A 116 34.43 3.77 -3.76
CA TRP A 116 33.46 3.37 -2.75
C TRP A 116 32.14 2.90 -3.37
N SER A 117 31.58 3.64 -4.32
CA SER A 117 30.33 3.25 -5.00
C SER A 117 30.48 1.89 -5.68
N SER A 118 31.58 1.67 -6.41
CA SER A 118 31.88 0.39 -7.06
C SER A 118 31.99 -0.76 -6.06
N HIS A 119 32.63 -0.51 -4.91
CA HIS A 119 32.74 -1.49 -3.84
C HIS A 119 31.38 -1.86 -3.24
N VAL A 120 30.54 -0.86 -2.98
CA VAL A 120 29.20 -1.04 -2.40
C VAL A 120 28.26 -1.74 -3.39
N GLU A 121 28.29 -1.39 -4.67
CA GLU A 121 27.51 -2.07 -5.70
C GLU A 121 27.86 -3.57 -5.78
N ARG A 122 29.15 -3.91 -5.75
CA ARG A 122 29.59 -5.31 -5.75
C ARG A 122 29.11 -6.04 -4.50
N ARG A 123 29.21 -5.41 -3.32
CA ARG A 123 28.72 -5.99 -2.06
C ARG A 123 27.22 -6.16 -2.04
N TRP A 124 26.48 -5.23 -2.62
CA TRP A 124 25.03 -5.32 -2.78
C TRP A 124 24.67 -6.57 -3.56
N ILE A 125 25.25 -6.79 -4.75
CA ILE A 125 24.96 -7.96 -5.58
C ILE A 125 25.23 -9.27 -4.82
N LEU A 126 26.38 -9.37 -4.13
CA LEU A 126 26.72 -10.56 -3.34
C LEU A 126 25.72 -10.84 -2.22
N TRP A 127 25.16 -9.79 -1.63
CA TRP A 127 24.17 -9.90 -0.55
C TRP A 127 22.76 -10.15 -1.09
N SER A 128 22.32 -9.37 -2.09
CA SER A 128 20.94 -9.36 -2.60
C SER A 128 20.59 -10.62 -3.38
N GLU A 129 21.53 -11.18 -4.14
CA GLU A 129 21.32 -12.35 -5.00
C GLU A 129 21.51 -13.69 -4.26
N ASN A 130 21.94 -13.66 -2.99
CA ASN A 130 22.14 -14.87 -2.18
C ASN A 130 21.14 -14.91 -1.01
N PRO A 131 20.15 -15.82 -1.05
CA PRO A 131 19.16 -15.94 0.02
C PRO A 131 19.75 -16.11 1.43
N VAL A 132 20.85 -16.86 1.56
CA VAL A 132 21.51 -17.10 2.85
C VAL A 132 22.12 -15.82 3.42
N GLU A 133 22.50 -14.88 2.55
CA GLU A 133 23.08 -13.60 2.90
C GLU A 133 22.02 -12.54 3.25
N CYS A 134 20.93 -12.44 2.50
CA CYS A 134 19.92 -11.38 2.70
C CYS A 134 18.68 -11.80 3.49
N ASP A 135 18.17 -13.02 3.36
CA ASP A 135 16.92 -13.43 3.98
C ASP A 135 17.15 -14.05 5.37
N ALA A 136 16.35 -13.62 6.34
CA ALA A 136 16.33 -14.20 7.67
C ALA A 136 15.86 -15.65 7.65
N ALA A 137 15.04 -16.08 6.69
CA ALA A 137 14.72 -17.51 6.51
C ALA A 137 15.73 -18.23 5.59
N GLY A 138 16.56 -17.49 4.84
CA GLY A 138 17.53 -18.05 3.92
C GLY A 138 16.94 -18.65 2.64
N LYS A 139 15.72 -18.24 2.24
CA LYS A 139 14.92 -18.85 1.17
C LYS A 139 14.81 -17.99 -0.08
N HIS A 140 14.78 -16.68 0.08
CA HIS A 140 14.51 -15.75 -1.01
C HIS A 140 15.63 -14.73 -1.20
N THR A 141 15.88 -14.36 -2.45
CA THR A 141 16.71 -13.22 -2.83
C THR A 141 16.00 -11.90 -2.51
N MET A 142 16.74 -10.78 -2.52
CA MET A 142 16.14 -9.46 -2.27
C MET A 142 15.08 -9.08 -3.31
N GLY A 143 15.26 -9.50 -4.57
CA GLY A 143 14.25 -9.29 -5.62
C GLY A 143 12.95 -10.05 -5.33
N GLU A 144 13.06 -11.31 -4.91
CA GLU A 144 11.91 -12.13 -4.52
C GLU A 144 11.24 -11.61 -3.25
N LEU A 145 12.01 -11.20 -2.24
CA LEU A 145 11.47 -10.55 -1.04
C LEU A 145 10.69 -9.29 -1.39
N THR A 146 11.22 -8.47 -2.30
CA THR A 146 10.51 -7.26 -2.78
C THR A 146 9.23 -7.63 -3.53
N ALA A 147 9.22 -8.74 -4.28
CA ALA A 147 8.02 -9.24 -4.95
C ALA A 147 6.97 -9.73 -3.95
N MET A 148 7.39 -10.41 -2.90
CA MET A 148 6.50 -10.81 -1.80
C MET A 148 5.93 -9.59 -1.06
N GLU A 149 6.74 -8.57 -0.83
CA GLU A 149 6.33 -7.30 -0.22
C GLU A 149 5.24 -6.61 -1.06
N LEU A 150 5.45 -6.51 -2.38
CA LEU A 150 4.46 -5.90 -3.28
C LEU A 150 3.16 -6.70 -3.34
N LYS A 151 3.21 -8.04 -3.33
CA LYS A 151 1.99 -8.88 -3.22
C LYS A 151 1.27 -8.68 -1.90
N THR A 152 2.03 -8.54 -0.81
CA THR A 152 1.51 -8.24 0.53
C THR A 152 0.80 -6.88 0.53
N TRP A 153 1.38 -5.87 -0.12
CA TRP A 153 0.74 -4.56 -0.26
C TRP A 153 -0.63 -4.62 -0.93
N TYR A 154 -0.80 -5.41 -2.00
CA TYR A 154 -2.13 -5.57 -2.63
C TYR A 154 -3.17 -6.26 -1.73
N ALA A 155 -2.74 -7.12 -0.82
CA ALA A 155 -3.62 -7.83 0.09
C ALA A 155 -3.99 -7.01 1.34
N TYR A 156 -3.01 -6.35 1.95
CA TYR A 156 -3.17 -5.68 3.25
C TYR A 156 -3.22 -4.15 3.15
N GLY A 157 -2.72 -3.56 2.06
CA GLY A 157 -2.53 -2.11 1.93
C GLY A 157 -1.35 -1.55 2.73
N GLU A 158 -0.54 -2.43 3.29
CA GLU A 158 0.65 -2.13 4.09
C GLU A 158 1.64 -3.28 3.97
N ALA A 159 2.88 -3.03 4.37
CA ALA A 159 3.95 -4.01 4.30
C ALA A 159 4.90 -3.80 5.48
N THR A 160 5.36 -4.90 6.09
CA THR A 160 6.14 -4.85 7.33
C THR A 160 7.31 -5.82 7.27
N GLY A 161 8.46 -5.39 7.78
CA GLY A 161 9.65 -6.21 7.84
C GLY A 161 10.57 -5.83 8.99
N LEU A 162 11.36 -6.79 9.44
CA LEU A 162 12.40 -6.62 10.43
C LEU A 162 13.77 -6.70 9.74
N LEU A 163 14.75 -6.01 10.32
CA LEU A 163 16.15 -6.07 9.89
C LEU A 163 17.04 -6.70 10.98
N PRO A 164 16.83 -7.99 11.34
CA PRO A 164 17.59 -8.59 12.42
C PRO A 164 19.07 -8.77 12.04
N SER A 165 19.94 -8.63 13.05
CA SER A 165 21.34 -9.04 12.94
C SER A 165 21.46 -10.53 13.33
N ILE A 166 21.57 -11.42 12.33
CA ILE A 166 21.68 -12.88 12.54
C ILE A 166 23.07 -13.34 12.08
N ARG A 167 23.80 -14.07 12.95
CA ARG A 167 25.08 -14.69 12.59
C ARG A 167 24.87 -16.16 12.23
N ARG A 168 25.39 -16.60 11.08
CA ARG A 168 25.43 -18.01 10.66
C ARG A 168 26.84 -18.37 10.24
N SER A 169 27.23 -19.63 10.41
CA SER A 169 28.53 -20.13 9.92
C SER A 169 28.65 -20.08 8.40
N ILE A 170 27.52 -20.20 7.70
CA ILE A 170 27.43 -20.25 6.24
C ILE A 170 27.18 -18.89 5.57
N SER A 171 27.08 -17.80 6.32
CA SER A 171 26.85 -16.45 5.77
C SER A 171 27.88 -15.46 6.28
N GLN A 172 28.37 -14.58 5.43
CA GLN A 172 29.31 -13.52 5.79
C GLN A 172 28.60 -12.32 6.44
N SER A 173 27.39 -12.02 5.97
CA SER A 173 26.62 -10.84 6.37
C SER A 173 25.75 -11.14 7.59
N ARG A 174 25.61 -10.16 8.48
CA ARG A 174 24.74 -10.25 9.66
C ARG A 174 23.36 -9.66 9.43
N THR A 175 23.28 -8.55 8.70
CA THR A 175 22.01 -7.88 8.41
C THR A 175 21.18 -8.79 7.50
N LYS A 176 20.01 -9.18 7.98
CA LYS A 176 19.01 -9.94 7.23
C LYS A 176 17.72 -9.16 7.13
N VAL A 177 16.89 -9.48 6.15
CA VAL A 177 15.52 -9.02 6.00
C VAL A 177 14.60 -10.16 6.43
N GLN A 178 13.63 -9.85 7.27
CA GLN A 178 12.56 -10.77 7.62
C GLN A 178 11.23 -10.10 7.37
N LEU A 179 10.52 -10.52 6.34
CA LEU A 179 9.15 -10.03 6.14
C LEU A 179 8.24 -10.58 7.23
N VAL A 180 7.39 -9.71 7.73
CA VAL A 180 6.35 -10.04 8.70
C VAL A 180 5.03 -9.66 8.07
N LEU A 181 4.02 -10.52 8.18
CA LEU A 181 2.72 -10.20 7.61
C LEU A 181 2.08 -9.06 8.41
N PRO A 182 1.49 -8.03 7.76
CA PRO A 182 0.99 -6.85 8.47
C PRO A 182 -0.11 -7.15 9.49
N HIS A 183 -0.96 -8.15 9.23
CA HIS A 183 -1.97 -8.60 10.20
C HIS A 183 -1.39 -9.16 11.51
N ARG A 184 -0.05 -9.34 11.60
CA ARG A 184 0.64 -9.68 12.84
C ARG A 184 0.87 -8.46 13.73
N LEU A 185 0.81 -7.23 13.20
CA LEU A 185 0.76 -6.02 14.01
C LEU A 185 -0.58 -5.99 14.74
N VAL A 186 -0.55 -5.94 16.08
CA VAL A 186 -1.79 -5.99 16.86
C VAL A 186 -2.63 -4.74 16.58
N GLN A 187 -3.96 -4.88 16.62
CA GLN A 187 -4.88 -3.76 16.44
C GLN A 187 -5.27 -3.09 17.78
N ASP A 188 -4.56 -3.44 18.86
CA ASP A 188 -4.82 -2.94 20.21
C ASP A 188 -4.58 -1.42 20.30
N THR A 189 -5.52 -0.74 20.96
CA THR A 189 -5.40 0.68 21.30
C THR A 189 -5.52 0.85 22.81
N GLU A 190 -4.49 1.43 23.40
CA GLU A 190 -4.39 1.71 24.84
C GLU A 190 -3.91 3.17 25.02
N PRO A 191 -4.84 4.12 25.18
CA PRO A 191 -4.51 5.55 25.21
C PRO A 191 -3.52 5.95 26.32
N LEU A 192 -3.63 5.31 27.49
CA LEU A 192 -2.74 5.60 28.63
C LEU A 192 -1.27 5.26 28.32
N SER A 193 -1.04 4.19 27.56
CA SER A 193 0.29 3.77 27.13
C SER A 193 0.72 4.37 25.79
N LYS A 194 -0.13 5.23 25.20
CA LYS A 194 0.02 5.85 23.87
C LYS A 194 0.21 4.82 22.75
N LEU A 195 -0.44 3.68 22.91
CA LEU A 195 -0.49 2.63 21.91
C LEU A 195 -1.77 2.81 21.08
N TYR A 196 -1.63 2.94 19.77
CA TYR A 196 -2.74 3.05 18.84
C TYR A 196 -2.53 2.04 17.71
N GLN A 197 -3.45 1.09 17.55
CA GLN A 197 -3.34 -0.02 16.58
C GLN A 197 -1.95 -0.67 16.58
N GLY A 198 -1.44 -1.00 17.77
CA GLY A 198 -0.12 -1.63 17.92
C GLY A 198 1.09 -0.71 17.72
N VAL A 199 0.89 0.56 17.39
CA VAL A 199 1.96 1.56 17.25
C VAL A 199 2.05 2.39 18.53
N LYS A 200 3.19 2.32 19.22
CA LYS A 200 3.47 3.16 20.39
C LYS A 200 4.03 4.49 19.93
N THR A 201 3.52 5.59 20.49
CA THR A 201 3.90 6.94 20.09
C THR A 201 4.36 7.80 21.28
N ASP A 202 5.07 8.89 20.98
CA ASP A 202 5.32 9.97 21.95
C ASP A 202 4.10 10.90 22.10
N ASP A 203 4.24 12.03 22.81
CA ASP A 203 3.16 13.02 22.97
C ASP A 203 2.73 13.72 21.66
N PHE A 204 3.57 13.66 20.63
CA PHE A 204 3.36 14.35 19.36
C PHE A 204 3.03 13.39 18.21
N GLY A 205 2.91 12.08 18.48
CA GLY A 205 2.60 11.06 17.49
C GLY A 205 3.81 10.46 16.78
N PHE A 206 5.05 10.71 17.25
CA PHE A 206 6.23 10.07 16.70
C PHE A 206 6.24 8.57 17.03
N PRO A 207 6.34 7.67 16.04
CA PRO A 207 6.31 6.23 16.27
C PRO A 207 7.60 5.75 16.94
N LEU A 208 7.46 5.19 18.14
CA LEU A 208 8.57 4.69 18.96
C LEU A 208 8.79 3.18 18.79
N SER A 209 7.71 2.40 18.70
CA SER A 209 7.79 0.95 18.57
C SER A 209 6.50 0.35 18.03
N TYR A 210 6.60 -0.83 17.42
CA TYR A 210 5.47 -1.60 16.89
C TYR A 210 5.31 -2.89 17.68
N ARG A 211 4.06 -3.25 18.03
CA ARG A 211 3.75 -4.46 18.81
C ARG A 211 3.21 -5.54 17.87
N PHE A 212 4.03 -6.55 17.63
CA PHE A 212 3.63 -7.72 16.85
C PHE A 212 3.16 -8.87 17.74
N MET A 213 2.19 -9.64 17.25
CA MET A 213 1.80 -10.93 17.82
C MET A 213 2.98 -11.89 17.76
N ARG A 214 3.30 -12.49 18.90
CA ARG A 214 4.33 -13.53 18.98
C ARG A 214 3.70 -14.88 18.67
N ASP A 215 4.24 -15.61 17.70
CA ASP A 215 3.96 -17.04 17.53
C ASP A 215 5.23 -17.87 17.75
N GLY A 216 5.13 -19.20 17.70
CA GLY A 216 6.27 -20.09 17.92
C GLY A 216 7.35 -20.03 16.82
N VAL A 217 7.09 -19.39 15.69
CA VAL A 217 7.95 -19.28 14.49
C VAL A 217 8.75 -17.97 14.50
N PHE A 218 8.18 -16.87 15.00
CA PHE A 218 8.84 -15.56 15.08
C PHE A 218 9.34 -15.30 16.52
N ARG A 219 10.67 -15.22 16.69
CA ARG A 219 11.28 -14.95 18.01
C ARG A 219 11.10 -13.50 18.45
#